data_AF-A0A4V6E5G5-F1
#
_entry.id   AF-A0A4V6E5G5-F1
#
_cell.length_a   1.000
_cell.length_b   1.000
_cell.length_c   1.000
_cell.angle_alpha   90.00
_cell.angle_beta   90.00
_cell.angle_gamma   90.00
#
_symmetry.space_group_name_H-M   'P 1'
#
loop_
_entity.id
_entity.type
_entity.pdbx_description
1 polymer ?
#
loop_
_entity_poly.entity_id
_entity_poly.type
_entity_poly.pdbx_seq_one_letter_code
_entity_poly.pdbx_strand_id
1 'polypeptide(L)'
;MGDVRLVVVAGTTETAAIDGISAAGADPELRVHTPSADLEIVEAGRPAPDSPVPVSPNGCPTPAVVTRAVRELLGPESLPVEFLDAGLGAPTAATVRDVGAAPGGDVRDPEPVPEAATVFERARASAPELAGAGEGGDGSAAELLVAETIPGGTTTALGALTALGERAAVSSSLPANPIERKRRVVAEGLDASGLDPGDAGRYGTHWQKVT
;
A
#
# COMPACT_ATOMS: atom_id res chain seq x y z
N MET A 1 22.77 14.67 -8.10
CA MET A 1 21.42 14.27 -7.64
C MET A 1 21.55 14.07 -6.14
N GLY A 2 20.60 14.50 -5.32
CA GLY A 2 20.61 14.14 -3.90
C GLY A 2 20.60 12.63 -3.75
N ASP A 3 20.96 12.12 -2.57
CA ASP A 3 20.80 10.69 -2.28
C ASP A 3 19.29 10.37 -2.34
N VAL A 4 18.89 9.33 -3.08
CA VAL A 4 17.49 8.96 -3.29
C VAL A 4 17.31 7.51 -2.89
N ARG A 5 16.29 7.24 -2.07
CA ARG A 5 15.95 5.89 -1.62
C ARG A 5 14.51 5.57 -1.96
N LEU A 6 14.28 4.39 -2.54
CA LEU A 6 12.94 3.87 -2.75
C LEU A 6 12.48 3.13 -1.49
N VAL A 7 11.32 3.49 -0.96
CA VAL A 7 10.62 2.76 0.10
C VAL A 7 9.35 2.18 -0.52
N VAL A 8 9.22 0.85 -0.54
CA VAL A 8 8.00 0.19 -1.02
C VAL A 8 7.22 -0.33 0.17
N VAL A 9 6.03 0.20 0.37
CA VAL A 9 5.11 -0.20 1.43
C VAL A 9 4.19 -1.30 0.92
N ALA A 10 4.24 -2.46 1.53
CA ALA A 10 3.46 -3.62 1.13
C ALA A 10 2.38 -3.94 2.15
N GLY A 11 1.18 -4.25 1.68
CA GLY A 11 0.07 -4.60 2.55
C GLY A 11 -1.07 -5.27 1.81
N THR A 12 -1.98 -5.86 2.57
CA THR A 12 -3.19 -6.49 2.07
C THR A 12 -4.43 -5.89 2.72
N THR A 13 -5.57 -5.99 2.05
CA THR A 13 -6.87 -5.62 2.63
C THR A 13 -7.97 -6.55 2.14
N GLU A 14 -8.90 -6.91 3.02
CA GLU A 14 -10.10 -7.68 2.64
C GLU A 14 -10.99 -6.91 1.65
N THR A 15 -10.88 -5.58 1.58
CA THR A 15 -11.52 -4.74 0.54
C THR A 15 -11.24 -5.24 -0.87
N ALA A 16 -10.06 -5.81 -1.12
CA ALA A 16 -9.69 -6.34 -2.42
C ALA A 16 -10.45 -7.63 -2.79
N ALA A 17 -11.10 -8.29 -1.83
CA ALA A 17 -11.97 -9.45 -2.05
C ALA A 17 -13.37 -9.06 -2.52
N ILE A 18 -13.73 -7.77 -2.50
CA ILE A 18 -15.02 -7.31 -3.00
C ILE A 18 -15.07 -7.46 -4.53
N ASP A 19 -16.03 -8.25 -5.00
CA ASP A 19 -16.19 -8.56 -6.41
C ASP A 19 -16.18 -7.31 -7.29
N GLY A 20 -15.32 -7.33 -8.31
CA GLY A 20 -15.21 -6.29 -9.34
C GLY A 20 -14.72 -4.92 -8.86
N ILE A 21 -13.97 -4.87 -7.76
CA ILE A 21 -13.30 -3.64 -7.29
C ILE A 21 -11.81 -3.56 -7.67
N SER A 22 -11.11 -4.71 -7.72
CA SER A 22 -9.68 -4.80 -8.05
C SER A 22 -9.44 -5.86 -9.13
N ALA A 23 -8.51 -5.58 -10.06
CA ALA A 23 -7.95 -6.60 -10.95
C ALA A 23 -6.71 -7.27 -10.36
N ALA A 24 -5.98 -6.56 -9.49
CA ALA A 24 -4.84 -7.09 -8.76
C ALA A 24 -5.39 -8.13 -7.77
N GLY A 25 -5.00 -9.40 -7.95
CA GLY A 25 -5.52 -10.49 -7.12
C GLY A 25 -6.97 -10.87 -7.42
N ALA A 26 -7.37 -10.87 -8.69
CA ALA A 26 -8.69 -11.39 -9.09
C ALA A 26 -8.91 -12.85 -8.66
N ASP A 27 -7.82 -13.61 -8.59
CA ASP A 27 -7.79 -14.88 -7.89
C ASP A 27 -7.52 -14.65 -6.38
N PRO A 28 -8.39 -15.15 -5.49
CA PRO A 28 -8.22 -15.01 -4.04
C PRO A 28 -6.89 -15.50 -3.50
N GLU A 29 -6.34 -16.59 -4.05
CA GLU A 29 -5.03 -17.11 -3.65
C GLU A 29 -3.93 -16.16 -4.14
N LEU A 30 -4.01 -15.67 -5.39
CA LEU A 30 -3.00 -14.72 -5.90
C LEU A 30 -3.02 -13.38 -5.17
N ARG A 31 -4.18 -12.93 -4.71
CA ARG A 31 -4.37 -11.62 -4.05
C ARG A 31 -3.52 -11.46 -2.81
N VAL A 32 -3.52 -12.47 -1.95
CA VAL A 32 -2.80 -12.43 -0.68
C VAL A 32 -1.28 -12.49 -0.89
N HIS A 33 -0.84 -13.15 -1.97
CA HIS A 33 0.56 -13.28 -2.34
C HIS A 33 1.11 -12.12 -3.19
N THR A 34 0.24 -11.31 -3.82
CA THR A 34 0.66 -10.27 -4.77
C THR A 34 1.68 -9.30 -4.16
N PRO A 35 1.44 -8.69 -2.98
CA PRO A 35 2.42 -7.80 -2.37
C PRO A 35 3.76 -8.49 -2.11
N SER A 36 3.76 -9.68 -1.53
CA SER A 36 4.98 -10.45 -1.23
C SER A 36 5.79 -10.76 -2.48
N ALA A 37 5.12 -11.20 -3.56
CA ALA A 37 5.74 -11.49 -4.83
C ALA A 37 6.29 -10.23 -5.53
N ASP A 38 5.62 -9.08 -5.40
CA ASP A 38 6.11 -7.81 -5.93
C ASP A 38 7.42 -7.38 -5.26
N LEU A 39 7.55 -7.54 -3.93
CA LEU A 39 8.81 -7.26 -3.22
C LEU A 39 9.93 -8.21 -3.66
N GLU A 40 9.63 -9.50 -3.76
CA GLU A 40 10.58 -10.54 -4.21
C GLU A 40 11.09 -10.28 -5.64
N ILE A 41 10.21 -9.83 -6.53
CA ILE A 41 10.58 -9.42 -7.89
C ILE A 41 11.53 -8.23 -7.86
N VAL A 42 11.25 -7.20 -7.05
CA VAL A 42 12.14 -6.02 -6.95
C VAL A 42 13.50 -6.40 -6.34
N GLU A 43 13.52 -7.25 -5.32
CA GLU A 43 14.74 -7.64 -4.59
C GLU A 43 15.59 -8.64 -5.38
N ALA A 44 14.98 -9.75 -5.82
CA ALA A 44 15.65 -10.93 -6.36
C ALA A 44 15.35 -11.21 -7.84
N GLY A 45 14.47 -10.43 -8.47
CA GLY A 45 14.13 -10.54 -9.89
C GLY A 45 13.07 -11.60 -10.22
N ARG A 46 12.58 -12.32 -9.21
CA ARG A 46 11.54 -13.35 -9.36
C ARG A 46 10.86 -13.61 -8.00
N PRO A 47 9.60 -14.08 -7.99
CA PRO A 47 8.97 -14.57 -6.77
C PRO A 47 9.72 -15.76 -6.17
N ALA A 48 9.46 -16.05 -4.89
CA ALA A 48 9.95 -17.24 -4.21
C ALA A 48 9.48 -18.53 -4.95
N PRO A 49 10.23 -19.64 -4.87
CA PRO A 49 9.95 -20.85 -5.66
C PRO A 49 8.52 -21.40 -5.56
N ASP A 50 7.87 -21.23 -4.41
CA ASP A 50 6.51 -21.69 -4.14
C ASP A 50 5.49 -20.54 -4.10
N SER A 51 5.90 -19.32 -4.47
CA SER A 51 5.04 -18.14 -4.54
C SER A 51 4.45 -18.01 -5.94
N PRO A 52 3.13 -17.82 -6.09
CA PRO A 52 2.54 -17.70 -7.39
C PRO A 52 2.93 -16.36 -8.03
N VAL A 53 3.24 -16.36 -9.34
CA VAL A 53 3.57 -15.12 -10.06
C VAL A 53 2.28 -14.29 -10.24
N PRO A 54 2.23 -13.03 -9.76
CA PRO A 54 1.06 -12.19 -9.98
C PRO A 54 0.99 -11.80 -11.46
N VAL A 55 0.06 -12.41 -12.18
CA VAL A 55 -0.36 -11.97 -13.51
C VAL A 55 -1.78 -11.44 -13.41
N SER A 56 -2.00 -10.26 -13.98
CA SER A 56 -3.37 -9.75 -14.09
C SER A 56 -4.23 -10.71 -14.94
N PRO A 57 -5.57 -10.67 -14.82
CA PRO A 57 -6.47 -11.49 -15.66
C PRO A 57 -6.24 -11.35 -17.17
N ASN A 58 -5.62 -10.25 -17.62
CA ASN A 58 -5.31 -9.99 -19.02
C ASN A 58 -3.88 -10.40 -19.42
N GLY A 59 -3.12 -11.02 -18.52
CA GLY A 59 -1.74 -11.45 -18.76
C GLY A 59 -0.71 -10.31 -18.70
N CYS A 60 -1.10 -9.08 -18.34
CA CYS A 60 -0.12 -8.02 -18.08
C CYS A 60 0.68 -8.37 -16.81
N PRO A 61 2.02 -8.30 -16.86
CA PRO A 61 2.87 -8.51 -15.69
C PRO A 61 2.69 -7.38 -14.68
N THR A 62 2.96 -7.68 -13.41
CA THR A 62 2.97 -6.69 -12.32
C THR A 62 3.89 -5.49 -12.64
N PRO A 63 3.52 -4.25 -12.27
CA PRO A 63 4.41 -3.09 -12.34
C PRO A 63 5.75 -3.27 -11.60
N ALA A 64 5.85 -4.22 -10.66
CA ALA A 64 7.10 -4.54 -9.97
C ALA A 64 8.26 -4.89 -10.95
N VAL A 65 7.95 -5.42 -12.13
CA VAL A 65 8.97 -5.68 -13.17
C VAL A 65 9.59 -4.38 -13.71
N VAL A 66 8.83 -3.29 -13.76
CA VAL A 66 9.32 -1.98 -14.18
C VAL A 66 10.20 -1.39 -13.09
N THR A 67 9.76 -1.44 -11.83
CA THR A 67 10.57 -1.03 -10.67
C THR A 67 11.91 -1.79 -10.62
N ARG A 68 11.87 -3.10 -10.85
CA ARG A 68 13.07 -3.94 -10.96
C ARG A 68 13.99 -3.49 -12.09
N ALA A 69 13.46 -3.29 -13.29
CA ALA A 69 14.26 -2.86 -14.44
C ALA A 69 14.93 -1.51 -14.19
N VAL A 70 14.23 -0.53 -13.59
CA VAL A 70 14.80 0.76 -13.23
C VAL A 70 15.93 0.61 -12.20
N ARG A 71 15.72 -0.20 -11.16
CA ARG A 71 16.75 -0.50 -10.15
C ARG A 71 17.99 -1.16 -10.77
N GLU A 72 17.82 -2.10 -11.70
CA GLU A 72 18.94 -2.74 -12.37
C GLU A 72 19.73 -1.78 -13.27
N LEU A 73 19.05 -0.88 -13.97
CA LEU A 73 19.67 0.10 -14.85
C LEU A 73 20.46 1.16 -14.07
N LEU A 74 19.96 1.60 -12.92
CA LEU A 74 20.63 2.57 -12.06
C LEU A 74 21.71 1.92 -11.18
N GLY A 75 21.52 0.66 -10.83
CA GLY A 75 22.36 -0.07 -9.87
C GLY A 75 21.87 0.11 -8.42
N PRO A 76 22.04 -0.91 -7.57
CA PRO A 76 21.51 -0.93 -6.21
C PRO A 76 22.10 0.16 -5.29
N GLU A 77 23.33 0.63 -5.59
CA GLU A 77 23.97 1.73 -4.86
C GLU A 77 23.36 3.09 -5.20
N SER A 78 22.81 3.26 -6.40
CA SER A 78 22.20 4.53 -6.85
C SER A 78 20.69 4.60 -6.62
N LEU A 79 20.04 3.45 -6.44
CA LEU A 79 18.66 3.35 -5.98
C LEU A 79 18.54 2.24 -4.94
N PRO A 80 18.98 2.50 -3.69
CA PRO A 80 18.69 1.61 -2.57
C PRO A 80 17.19 1.44 -2.41
N VAL A 81 16.76 0.22 -2.09
CA VAL A 81 15.34 -0.10 -1.89
C VAL A 81 15.16 -0.68 -0.48
N GLU A 82 14.24 -0.09 0.26
CA GLU A 82 13.77 -0.57 1.56
C GLU A 82 12.32 -1.06 1.41
N PHE A 83 12.00 -2.19 2.03
CA PHE A 83 10.65 -2.75 2.02
C PHE A 83 10.03 -2.60 3.41
N LEU A 84 8.82 -2.04 3.48
CA LEU A 84 8.04 -1.96 4.70
C LEU A 84 6.87 -2.95 4.64
N ASP A 85 6.76 -3.81 5.64
CA ASP A 85 5.58 -4.63 5.87
C ASP A 85 4.58 -3.84 6.70
N ALA A 86 3.49 -3.41 6.04
CA ALA A 86 2.36 -2.70 6.62
C ALA A 86 1.09 -3.57 6.67
N GLY A 87 1.25 -4.89 6.76
CA GLY A 87 0.15 -5.85 6.85
C GLY A 87 0.11 -6.83 5.68
N LEU A 88 1.21 -7.51 5.40
CA LEU A 88 1.28 -8.61 4.45
C LEU A 88 0.37 -9.77 4.90
N GLY A 89 -0.48 -10.24 3.99
CA GLY A 89 -1.35 -11.39 4.25
C GLY A 89 -0.67 -12.74 4.01
N ALA A 90 0.49 -12.75 3.35
CA ALA A 90 1.31 -13.92 3.11
C ALA A 90 2.79 -13.63 3.39
N PRO A 91 3.59 -14.61 3.83
CA PRO A 91 5.02 -14.44 4.01
C PRO A 91 5.71 -13.97 2.72
N THR A 92 6.83 -13.27 2.88
CA THR A 92 7.73 -12.89 1.78
C THR A 92 9.14 -13.40 2.05
N ALA A 93 9.86 -13.76 1.00
CA ALA A 93 11.30 -14.03 1.08
C ALA A 93 12.14 -12.74 1.04
N ALA A 94 11.54 -11.58 0.75
CA ALA A 94 12.22 -10.30 0.74
C ALA A 94 12.59 -9.83 2.15
N THR A 95 13.67 -9.07 2.28
CA THR A 95 14.04 -8.47 3.56
C THR A 95 13.14 -7.28 3.86
N VAL A 96 12.22 -7.43 4.79
CA VAL A 96 11.24 -6.38 5.16
C VAL A 96 11.47 -5.85 6.57
N ARG A 97 11.18 -4.57 6.75
CA ARG A 97 11.02 -3.94 8.06
C ARG A 97 9.53 -3.91 8.40
N ASP A 98 9.18 -4.54 9.50
CA ASP A 98 7.81 -4.59 10.03
C ASP A 98 7.45 -3.28 10.76
N VAL A 99 6.32 -2.66 10.41
CA VAL A 99 5.77 -1.49 11.14
C VAL A 99 4.73 -1.86 12.20
N GLY A 100 4.51 -3.16 12.41
CA GLY A 100 3.61 -3.74 13.39
C GLY A 100 2.14 -3.55 13.04
N ALA A 101 1.81 -3.64 11.75
CA ALA A 101 0.46 -3.54 11.23
C ALA A 101 -0.12 -4.93 10.93
N ALA A 102 -1.42 -5.10 11.19
CA ALA A 102 -2.14 -6.27 10.70
C ALA A 102 -2.63 -6.04 9.25
N PRO A 103 -2.93 -7.11 8.48
CA PRO A 103 -3.71 -6.99 7.25
C PRO A 103 -4.96 -6.14 7.47
N GLY A 104 -5.26 -5.25 6.51
CA GLY A 104 -6.46 -4.42 6.56
C GLY A 104 -7.74 -5.26 6.41
N GLY A 105 -8.79 -4.87 7.11
CA GLY A 105 -10.14 -5.42 6.97
C GLY A 105 -10.87 -4.92 5.73
N ASP A 106 -12.18 -5.17 5.70
CA ASP A 106 -13.07 -4.65 4.65
C ASP A 106 -13.36 -3.18 4.93
N VAL A 107 -13.21 -2.30 3.95
CA VAL A 107 -13.46 -0.86 4.10
C VAL A 107 -14.90 -0.53 4.52
N ARG A 108 -15.82 -1.50 4.45
CA ARG A 108 -17.21 -1.39 4.92
C ARG A 108 -17.35 -1.61 6.42
N ASP A 109 -16.33 -2.17 7.07
CA ASP A 109 -16.30 -2.33 8.52
C ASP A 109 -16.03 -0.98 9.20
N PRO A 110 -16.53 -0.77 10.43
CA PRO A 110 -16.37 0.49 11.14
C PRO A 110 -14.89 0.82 11.48
N GLU A 111 -14.04 -0.19 11.60
CA GLU A 111 -12.60 -0.10 11.90
C GLU A 111 -11.82 -1.05 10.97
N PRO A 112 -11.54 -0.63 9.71
CA PRO A 112 -10.89 -1.48 8.73
C PRO A 112 -9.37 -1.57 8.92
N VAL A 113 -8.76 -0.72 9.76
CA VAL A 113 -7.33 -0.78 10.05
C VAL A 113 -7.12 -0.74 11.57
N PRO A 114 -7.14 -1.90 12.25
CA PRO A 114 -6.95 -1.95 13.69
C PRO A 114 -5.69 -1.18 14.12
N GLU A 115 -5.81 -0.37 15.17
CA GLU A 115 -4.69 0.39 15.73
C GLU A 115 -3.99 1.34 14.74
N ALA A 116 -4.68 1.87 13.73
CA ALA A 116 -3.98 2.64 12.68
C ALA A 116 -3.26 3.90 13.20
N ALA A 117 -3.67 4.50 14.32
CA ALA A 117 -2.92 5.60 14.94
C ALA A 117 -1.56 5.12 15.45
N THR A 118 -1.53 3.93 16.07
CA THR A 118 -0.30 3.28 16.53
C THR A 118 0.58 2.91 15.34
N VAL A 119 0.02 2.35 14.27
CA VAL A 119 0.75 2.04 13.02
C VAL A 119 1.34 3.30 12.40
N PHE A 120 0.56 4.38 12.32
CA PHE A 120 1.02 5.66 11.79
C PHE A 120 2.21 6.22 12.59
N GLU A 121 2.13 6.24 13.92
CA GLU A 121 3.22 6.74 14.75
C GLU A 121 4.47 5.87 14.67
N ARG A 122 4.35 4.53 14.57
CA ARG A 122 5.49 3.63 14.33
C ARG A 122 6.15 3.90 12.98
N ALA A 123 5.35 3.99 11.91
CA ALA A 123 5.86 4.32 10.57
C ALA A 123 6.55 5.69 10.56
N ARG A 124 5.94 6.70 11.19
CA ARG A 124 6.53 8.03 11.34
C ARG A 124 7.85 8.00 12.11
N ALA A 125 7.95 7.23 13.19
CA ALA A 125 9.17 7.13 13.98
C ALA A 125 10.32 6.47 13.19
N SER A 126 10.01 5.62 12.20
CA SER A 126 11.01 4.98 11.33
C SER A 126 11.57 5.91 10.22
N ALA A 127 10.88 7.00 9.90
CA ALA A 127 11.22 7.86 8.76
C ALA A 127 12.65 8.45 8.81
N PRO A 128 13.20 8.91 9.95
CA PRO A 128 14.57 9.40 10.01
C PRO A 128 15.62 8.33 9.66
N GLU A 129 15.41 7.09 10.14
CA GLU A 129 16.30 5.97 9.83
C GLU A 129 16.21 5.59 8.35
N LEU A 130 14.99 5.54 7.80
CA LEU A 130 14.75 5.30 6.37
C LEU A 130 15.42 6.37 5.51
N ALA A 131 15.41 7.64 5.94
CA ALA A 131 16.08 8.73 5.25
C ALA A 131 17.61 8.75 5.46
N GLY A 132 18.20 7.81 6.20
CA GLY A 132 19.64 7.82 6.51
C GLY A 132 20.07 8.94 7.46
N ALA A 133 19.11 9.66 8.05
CA ALA A 133 19.31 10.76 9.00
C ALA A 133 19.40 10.29 10.46
N GLY A 134 19.49 8.97 10.70
CA GLY A 134 19.63 8.35 12.01
C GLY A 134 21.07 8.40 12.56
N GLU A 135 21.28 7.82 13.75
CA GLU A 135 22.62 7.75 14.37
C GLU A 135 23.61 6.98 13.48
N GLY A 136 24.64 7.67 12.98
CA GLY A 136 25.67 7.10 12.09
C GLY A 136 25.65 7.60 10.64
N GLY A 137 24.63 8.37 10.24
CA GLY A 137 24.60 9.06 8.94
C GLY A 137 25.54 10.27 8.87
N ASP A 138 25.87 10.72 7.66
CA ASP A 138 26.72 11.92 7.44
C ASP A 138 26.00 13.26 7.72
N GLY A 139 24.76 13.19 8.19
CA GLY A 139 23.89 14.34 8.47
C GLY A 139 23.03 14.78 7.28
N SER A 140 23.17 14.16 6.10
CA SER A 140 22.30 14.38 4.95
C SER A 140 21.15 13.36 4.94
N ALA A 141 19.92 13.85 4.77
CA ALA A 141 18.74 13.00 4.62
C ALA A 141 18.52 12.72 3.13
N ALA A 142 18.38 11.45 2.77
CA ALA A 142 17.99 11.03 1.44
C ALA A 142 16.56 11.48 1.12
N GLU A 143 16.31 11.82 -0.14
CA GLU A 143 14.96 11.95 -0.67
C GLU A 143 14.30 10.57 -0.72
N LEU A 144 13.11 10.45 -0.12
CA LEU A 144 12.36 9.20 -0.10
C LEU A 144 11.35 9.17 -1.25
N LEU A 145 11.50 8.20 -2.15
CA LEU A 145 10.47 7.81 -3.10
C LEU A 145 9.60 6.76 -2.41
N VAL A 146 8.36 7.10 -2.05
CA VAL A 146 7.45 6.17 -1.38
C VAL A 146 6.50 5.57 -2.41
N ALA A 147 6.57 4.25 -2.57
CA ALA A 147 5.70 3.46 -3.43
C ALA A 147 4.87 2.48 -2.59
N GLU A 148 3.85 1.87 -3.21
CA GLU A 148 2.97 0.90 -2.56
C GLU A 148 2.73 -0.33 -3.43
N THR A 149 2.40 -1.44 -2.76
CA THR A 149 1.72 -2.58 -3.38
C THR A 149 0.61 -3.09 -2.47
N ILE A 150 -0.60 -2.58 -2.71
CA ILE A 150 -1.79 -2.86 -1.90
C ILE A 150 -2.98 -3.11 -2.85
N PRO A 151 -3.29 -4.39 -3.16
CA PRO A 151 -4.53 -4.74 -3.84
C PRO A 151 -5.73 -4.10 -3.14
N GLY A 152 -6.65 -3.51 -3.90
CA GLY A 152 -7.78 -2.75 -3.33
C GLY A 152 -7.45 -1.32 -2.89
N GLY A 153 -6.19 -0.90 -2.90
CA GLY A 153 -5.72 0.41 -2.42
C GLY A 153 -6.41 1.62 -3.07
N THR A 154 -6.76 1.53 -4.35
CA THR A 154 -7.52 2.63 -5.01
C THR A 154 -8.91 2.87 -4.42
N THR A 155 -9.52 1.88 -3.77
CA THR A 155 -10.82 2.01 -3.11
C THR A 155 -10.67 2.54 -1.70
N THR A 156 -9.68 2.08 -0.94
CA THR A 156 -9.37 2.62 0.38
C THR A 156 -8.92 4.08 0.28
N ALA A 157 -8.13 4.43 -0.75
CA ALA A 157 -7.76 5.81 -1.07
C ALA A 157 -9.00 6.68 -1.41
N LEU A 158 -9.97 6.14 -2.15
CA LEU A 158 -11.24 6.83 -2.39
C LEU A 158 -11.98 7.10 -1.06
N GLY A 159 -11.99 6.12 -0.16
CA GLY A 159 -12.57 6.24 1.18
C GLY A 159 -11.94 7.37 1.99
N ALA A 160 -10.62 7.34 2.14
CA ALA A 160 -9.86 8.35 2.88
C ALA A 160 -10.08 9.77 2.30
N LEU A 161 -9.98 9.93 0.98
CA LEU A 161 -10.22 11.22 0.33
C LEU A 161 -11.66 11.70 0.51
N THR A 162 -12.65 10.80 0.43
CA THR A 162 -14.06 11.14 0.65
C THR A 162 -14.31 11.58 2.10
N ALA A 163 -13.74 10.87 3.07
CA ALA A 163 -13.80 11.26 4.49
C ALA A 163 -13.17 12.64 4.74
N LEU A 164 -12.08 12.96 4.03
CA LEU A 164 -11.42 14.27 4.08
C LEU A 164 -12.18 15.38 3.33
N GLY A 165 -13.20 15.04 2.54
CA GLY A 165 -14.00 15.98 1.77
C GLY A 165 -13.39 16.37 0.43
N GLU A 166 -12.40 15.60 -0.03
CA GLU A 166 -11.71 15.83 -1.29
C GLU A 166 -12.48 15.25 -2.47
N ARG A 167 -12.42 15.93 -3.62
CA ARG A 167 -12.98 15.40 -4.88
C ARG A 167 -12.05 14.35 -5.46
N ALA A 168 -12.23 13.12 -5.01
CA ALA A 168 -11.41 12.00 -5.44
C ALA A 168 -11.75 11.53 -6.86
N ALA A 169 -10.75 11.58 -7.75
CA ALA A 169 -10.67 10.73 -8.92
C ALA A 169 -9.60 9.67 -8.65
N VAL A 170 -10.01 8.42 -8.46
CA VAL A 170 -9.09 7.29 -8.28
C VAL A 170 -9.00 6.49 -9.57
N SER A 171 -7.81 5.98 -9.88
CA SER A 171 -7.58 5.08 -11.00
C SER A 171 -8.13 3.68 -10.71
N SER A 172 -7.91 2.74 -11.63
CA SER A 172 -8.22 1.32 -11.41
C SER A 172 -7.19 0.45 -12.11
N SER A 173 -6.96 -0.74 -11.54
CA SER A 173 -6.22 -1.83 -12.18
C SER A 173 -7.08 -2.60 -13.21
N LEU A 174 -8.39 -2.37 -13.25
CA LEU A 174 -9.30 -2.94 -14.25
C LEU A 174 -9.29 -2.10 -15.54
N PRO A 175 -9.54 -2.70 -16.72
CA PRO A 175 -9.61 -1.98 -18.00
C PRO A 175 -10.66 -0.86 -18.01
N ALA A 176 -11.78 -1.07 -17.33
CA ALA A 176 -12.81 -0.05 -17.09
C ALA A 176 -12.90 0.20 -15.59
N ASN A 177 -12.72 1.45 -15.18
CA ASN A 177 -12.75 1.83 -13.77
C ASN A 177 -14.18 1.68 -13.18
N PRO A 178 -14.41 0.78 -12.20
CA PRO A 178 -15.72 0.55 -11.62
C PRO A 178 -16.07 1.62 -10.57
N ILE A 179 -15.94 2.90 -10.92
CA ILE A 179 -15.98 4.01 -9.97
C ILE A 179 -17.29 4.09 -9.17
N GLU A 180 -18.42 3.81 -9.80
CA GLU A 180 -19.73 3.79 -9.12
C GLU A 180 -19.84 2.67 -8.08
N ARG A 181 -19.19 1.53 -8.32
CA ARG A 181 -19.12 0.45 -7.33
C ARG A 181 -18.23 0.84 -6.15
N LYS A 182 -17.06 1.41 -6.43
CA LYS A 182 -16.15 1.91 -5.38
C LYS A 182 -16.81 2.96 -4.50
N ARG A 183 -17.53 3.91 -5.09
CA ARG A 183 -18.29 4.94 -4.36
C ARG A 183 -19.34 4.36 -3.44
N ARG A 184 -20.06 3.32 -3.89
CA ARG A 184 -21.07 2.65 -3.05
C ARG A 184 -20.44 1.95 -1.85
N VAL A 185 -19.35 1.22 -2.08
CA VAL A 185 -18.61 0.54 -1.00
C VAL A 185 -18.04 1.54 0.01
N VAL A 186 -17.51 2.66 -0.47
CA VAL A 186 -17.04 3.74 0.40
C VAL A 186 -18.17 4.38 1.19
N ALA A 187 -19.34 4.62 0.57
CA ALA A 187 -20.50 5.15 1.27
C ALA A 187 -20.98 4.21 2.39
N GLU A 188 -21.03 2.90 2.13
CA GLU A 188 -21.37 1.89 3.14
C GLU A 188 -20.40 1.91 4.32
N GLY A 189 -19.09 2.02 4.07
CA GLY A 189 -18.09 2.14 5.13
C GLY A 189 -18.22 3.42 5.95
N LEU A 190 -18.43 4.57 5.30
CA LEU A 190 -18.66 5.83 5.98
C LEU A 190 -19.91 5.77 6.87
N ASP A 191 -21.01 5.20 6.36
CA ASP A 191 -22.25 5.00 7.11
C ASP A 191 -22.00 4.08 8.35
N ALA A 192 -21.24 2.99 8.18
CA ALA A 192 -20.90 2.06 9.26
C ALA A 192 -20.02 2.72 10.35
N SER A 193 -19.12 3.62 9.96
CA SER A 193 -18.28 4.41 10.87
C SER A 193 -18.99 5.63 11.47
N GLY A 194 -20.23 5.93 11.03
CA GLY A 194 -20.98 7.11 11.46
C GLY A 194 -20.32 8.42 11.02
N LEU A 195 -19.73 8.44 9.83
CA LEU A 195 -19.05 9.58 9.22
C LEU A 195 -19.81 10.06 7.98
N ASP A 196 -19.98 11.36 7.83
CA ASP A 196 -20.35 11.98 6.56
C ASP A 196 -19.10 12.33 5.73
N PRO A 197 -19.21 12.41 4.39
CA PRO A 197 -18.14 12.92 3.55
C PRO A 197 -17.64 14.31 4.01
N GLY A 198 -16.34 14.42 4.30
CA GLY A 198 -15.71 15.65 4.78
C GLY A 198 -15.62 15.79 6.30
N ASP A 199 -16.19 14.89 7.09
CA ASP A 199 -16.10 14.96 8.55
C ASP A 199 -14.65 14.89 9.05
N ALA A 200 -13.81 14.05 8.42
CA ALA A 200 -12.40 13.94 8.80
C ALA A 200 -11.57 15.18 8.42
N GLY A 201 -12.02 15.98 7.44
CA GLY A 201 -11.35 17.22 7.01
C GLY A 201 -11.72 18.44 7.85
N ARG A 202 -12.83 18.38 8.60
CA ARG A 202 -13.40 19.53 9.34
C ARG A 202 -12.93 19.63 10.79
N TYR A 203 -12.35 18.57 11.37
CA TYR A 203 -11.91 18.56 12.77
C TYR A 203 -10.39 18.39 12.88
N GLY A 204 -9.67 19.49 13.07
CA GLY A 204 -8.21 19.50 13.31
C GLY A 204 -7.75 18.89 14.65
N THR A 205 -8.52 18.02 15.31
CA THR A 205 -8.20 17.51 16.66
C THR A 205 -8.60 16.07 16.99
N HIS A 206 -9.21 15.27 16.11
CA HIS A 206 -9.61 13.89 16.45
C HIS A 206 -9.25 12.88 15.36
N TRP A 207 -7.95 12.63 15.17
CA TRP A 207 -7.43 11.54 14.35
C TRP A 207 -7.76 10.13 14.90
N GLN A 208 -8.32 10.03 16.11
CA GLN A 208 -8.57 8.75 16.81
C GLN A 208 -9.77 7.93 16.29
N LYS A 209 -10.57 8.44 15.34
CA LYS A 209 -11.74 7.73 14.81
C LYS A 209 -11.62 7.29 13.35
N VAL A 210 -10.57 7.71 12.67
CA VAL A 210 -10.36 7.45 11.22
C VAL A 210 -9.19 6.50 10.99
N THR A 211 -8.60 6.04 12.09
CA THR A 211 -7.55 5.03 12.15
C THR A 211 -8.12 3.81 12.84
#